data_AF-A0A239N630-F1
#
_entry.id   AF-A0A239N630-F1
#
_cell.length_a   1.000
_cell.length_b   1.000
_cell.length_c   1.000
_cell.angle_alpha   90.00
_cell.angle_beta   90.00
_cell.angle_gamma   90.00
#
_symmetry.space_group_name_H-M   'P 1'
#
loop_
_entity.id
_entity.type
_entity.pdbx_description
1 polymer ?
#
loop_
_entity_poly.entity_id
_entity_poly.type
_entity_poly.pdbx_seq_one_letter_code
_entity_poly.pdbx_strand_id
1 'polypeptide(L)' 'MAAKTTTDNDIADDELEPLADETASQAQRVVAAYATDADECRMLLSMLGIEPTAKVD' A
#
# COMPACT_ATOMS: atom_id res chain seq x y z
N MET A 1 8.23 29.11 -2.25
CA MET A 1 7.48 28.58 -1.09
C MET A 1 6.03 28.48 -1.55
N ALA A 2 5.57 27.27 -1.89
CA ALA A 2 4.22 27.07 -2.44
C ALA A 2 3.20 27.14 -1.31
N ALA A 3 2.17 27.99 -1.48
CA ALA A 3 1.09 28.13 -0.52
C ALA A 3 0.22 26.87 -0.52
N LYS A 4 0.05 26.24 0.64
CA LYS A 4 -0.85 25.10 0.85
C LYS A 4 -2.29 25.60 0.66
N THR A 5 -2.93 25.24 -0.45
CA THR A 5 -4.35 25.49 -0.68
C THR A 5 -5.16 24.43 0.06
N THR A 6 -5.53 24.71 1.30
CA THR A 6 -6.44 23.87 2.10
C THR A 6 -7.82 23.85 1.44
N THR A 7 -8.13 22.73 0.79
CA THR A 7 -9.51 22.33 0.50
C THR A 7 -9.99 21.51 1.70
N ASP A 8 -11.23 21.69 2.16
CA ASP A 8 -11.79 21.08 3.39
C ASP A 8 -11.77 19.52 3.44
N ASN A 9 -11.37 18.85 2.34
CA ASN A 9 -11.17 17.40 2.23
C ASN A 9 -9.70 16.99 1.98
N ASP A 10 -8.74 17.92 2.09
CA ASP A 10 -7.31 17.64 1.94
C ASP A 10 -6.76 17.09 3.27
N ILE A 11 -6.58 15.78 3.34
CA ILE A 11 -5.85 15.15 4.45
C ILE A 11 -4.40 15.60 4.31
N ALA A 12 -3.84 16.26 5.33
CA ALA A 12 -2.44 16.63 5.29
C ALA A 12 -1.58 15.36 5.26
N ASP A 13 -0.51 15.36 4.47
CA ASP A 13 0.43 14.24 4.39
C ASP A 13 0.98 13.86 5.78
N ASP A 14 1.14 14.86 6.67
CA ASP A 14 1.55 14.70 8.06
C ASP A 14 0.53 13.95 8.95
N GLU A 15 -0.71 13.76 8.49
CA GLU A 15 -1.78 13.01 9.18
C GLU A 15 -1.90 11.56 8.68
N LEU A 16 -1.10 11.17 7.68
CA LEU A 16 -1.09 9.80 7.16
C LEU A 16 -0.11 8.95 7.96
N GLU A 17 -0.62 7.90 8.61
CA GLU A 17 0.23 6.89 9.26
C GLU A 17 0.77 5.89 8.23
N PRO A 18 2.06 5.50 8.31
CA PRO A 18 2.60 4.42 7.49
C PRO A 18 1.81 3.12 7.68
N LEU A 19 1.70 2.33 6.60
CA LEU A 19 1.06 1.02 6.67
C LEU A 19 1.79 0.12 7.66
N ALA A 20 1.06 -0.47 8.61
CA ALA A 20 1.62 -1.44 9.55
C ALA A 20 2.03 -2.75 8.85
N ASP A 21 3.16 -3.33 9.25
CA ASP A 21 3.70 -4.59 8.68
C ASP A 21 2.70 -5.76 8.75
N GLU A 22 1.91 -5.83 9.84
CA GLU A 22 0.88 -6.85 10.00
C GLU A 22 -0.25 -6.71 8.96
N THR A 23 -0.64 -5.48 8.63
CA THR A 23 -1.66 -5.18 7.64
C THR A 23 -1.14 -5.48 6.24
N ALA A 24 0.12 -5.13 5.96
CA ALA A 24 0.78 -5.49 4.71
C ALA A 24 0.83 -7.01 4.51
N SER A 25 1.18 -7.77 5.56
CA SER A 25 1.21 -9.24 5.50
C SER A 25 -0.18 -9.85 5.27
N GLN A 26 -1.22 -9.30 5.90
CA GLN A 26 -2.60 -9.74 5.68
C GLN A 26 -3.05 -9.47 4.24
N ALA A 27 -2.81 -8.27 3.74
CA ALA A 27 -3.11 -7.90 2.36
C ALA A 27 -2.38 -8.81 1.36
N GLN A 28 -1.11 -9.14 1.61
CA GLN A 28 -0.35 -10.09 0.78
C GLN A 28 -0.98 -11.49 0.75
N ARG A 29 -1.43 -12.01 1.90
CA ARG A 29 -2.11 -13.31 1.95
C ARG A 29 -3.42 -13.30 1.17
N VAL A 30 -4.18 -12.21 1.28
CA VAL A 30 -5.43 -12.03 0.54
C VAL A 30 -5.16 -11.96 -0.96
N VAL A 31 -4.26 -11.09 -1.40
CA VAL A 31 -3.91 -10.95 -2.83
C VAL A 31 -3.40 -12.28 -3.39
N ALA A 32 -2.52 -12.98 -2.68
CA ALA A 32 -2.02 -14.28 -3.10
C ALA A 32 -3.10 -15.37 -3.21
N ALA A 33 -4.18 -15.27 -2.43
CA ALA A 33 -5.29 -16.22 -2.48
C ALA A 33 -6.26 -15.96 -3.65
N TYR A 34 -6.37 -14.71 -4.10
CA TYR A 34 -7.33 -14.31 -5.14
C TYR A 34 -6.72 -14.09 -6.52
N ALA A 35 -5.44 -13.75 -6.59
CA ALA A 35 -4.77 -13.54 -7.87
C ALA A 35 -4.61 -14.86 -8.64
N THR A 36 -4.77 -14.77 -9.95
CA THR A 36 -4.69 -15.89 -10.90
C THR A 36 -3.24 -16.25 -11.19
N ASP A 37 -2.35 -15.26 -11.18
CA ASP A 37 -0.94 -15.41 -11.50
C ASP A 37 -0.04 -14.41 -10.74
N ALA A 38 1.27 -14.56 -10.93
CA ALA A 38 2.28 -13.77 -10.24
C ALA A 38 2.34 -12.30 -10.71
N ASP A 39 1.97 -12.02 -11.96
CA ASP A 39 1.96 -10.66 -12.49
C ASP A 39 0.74 -9.88 -11.98
N GLU A 40 -0.42 -10.54 -11.89
CA GLU A 40 -1.61 -10.01 -11.23
C GLU A 40 -1.35 -9.72 -9.74
N CYS A 41 -0.67 -10.64 -9.02
CA CYS A 41 -0.26 -10.40 -7.63
C CYS A 41 0.54 -9.09 -7.48
N ARG A 42 1.57 -8.90 -8.32
CA ARG A 42 2.45 -7.72 -8.27
C ARG A 42 1.68 -6.44 -8.58
N MET A 43 0.80 -6.49 -9.58
CA MET A 43 -0.06 -5.36 -9.94
C MET A 43 -0.95 -4.95 -8.78
N LEU A 44 -1.64 -5.91 -8.16
CA LEU A 44 -2.55 -5.66 -7.03
C LEU A 44 -1.81 -5.13 -5.79
N LEU A 45 -0.64 -5.68 -5.46
CA LEU A 45 0.19 -5.18 -4.35
C LEU A 45 0.71 -3.76 -4.62
N SER A 46 1.12 -3.46 -5.86
CA SER A 46 1.56 -2.12 -6.24
C SER A 46 0.44 -1.10 -6.14
N MET A 47 -0.80 -1.46 -6.47
CA MET A 47 -1.98 -0.60 -6.29
C MET A 47 -2.25 -0.27 -4.82
N LEU A 48 -1.92 -1.19 -3.92
CA LEU A 48 -2.02 -0.99 -2.48
C LEU A 48 -0.82 -0.23 -1.89
N GLY A 49 0.19 0.10 -2.71
CA GLY A 49 1.44 0.70 -2.23
C GLY A 49 2.29 -0.28 -1.41
N ILE A 50 2.05 -1.59 -1.56
CA ILE A 50 2.77 -2.63 -0.83
C ILE A 50 3.90 -3.14 -1.72
N GLU A 51 5.14 -2.89 -1.30
CA GLU A 51 6.29 -3.44 -1.99
C GLU A 51 6.39 -4.96 -1.77
N PRO A 52 6.87 -5.72 -2.77
CA PRO A 52 7.13 -7.15 -2.59
C PRO A 52 8.17 -7.33 -1.50
N THR A 53 7.81 -8.03 -0.42
CA THR A 53 8.77 -8.33 0.65
C THR A 53 9.78 -9.34 0.10
N ALA A 54 11.06 -8.99 0.17
CA ALA A 54 12.10 -10.00 0.01
C ALA A 54 11.87 -11.02 1.13
N LYS A 55 11.75 -12.31 0.78
CA LYS A 55 11.79 -13.38 1.78
C LYS A 55 13.15 -13.25 2.47
N VAL A 56 13.16 -12.73 3.69
CA VAL A 56 14.32 -12.87 4.56
C VAL A 56 14.23 -14.31 5.05
N ASP A 57 15.18 -15.14 4.58
CA ASP A 57 15.37 -16.53 5.00
C ASP A 57 15.37 -16.70 6.52
#